data_AF-A0A537JIW5-F1
#
_entry.id   AF-A0A537JIW5-F1
#
_cell.length_a   1.000
_cell.length_b   1.000
_cell.length_c   1.000
_cell.angle_alpha   90.00
_cell.angle_beta   90.00
_cell.angle_gamma   90.00
#
_symmetry.space_group_name_H-M   'P 1'
#
loop_
_entity.id
_entity.type
_entity.pdbx_description
1 polymer ?
#
loop_
_entity_poly.entity_id
_entity_poly.type
_entity_poly.pdbx_seq_one_letter_code
_entity_poly.pdbx_strand_id
1 'polypeptide(L)'
;MADVAGYEDDLVDVATETFEREKELAIESNVQGMLKMVDEALQRVRNGTYGICVGCGKAIDSNRLRAIPYTRLCIKCKEREERHRAAVQ
;
A
#
# COMPACT_ATOMS: atom_id res chain seq x y z
N MET A 1 12.52 46.86 -9.62
CA MET A 1 11.42 46.64 -8.68
C MET A 1 10.66 45.44 -9.21
N ALA A 2 11.01 44.25 -8.72
CA ALA A 2 10.27 43.03 -9.05
C ALA A 2 8.98 43.07 -8.23
N ASP A 3 7.85 43.08 -8.93
CA ASP A 3 6.53 43.14 -8.34
C ASP A 3 6.31 41.95 -7.40
N VAL A 4 5.74 42.22 -6.22
CA VAL A 4 5.45 41.23 -5.16
C VAL A 4 4.67 40.02 -5.70
N ALA A 5 3.89 40.22 -6.76
CA ALA A 5 3.11 39.18 -7.44
C ALA A 5 3.97 38.08 -8.13
N GLY A 6 5.18 38.39 -8.62
CA GLY A 6 6.03 37.39 -9.27
C GLY A 6 6.62 36.37 -8.29
N TYR A 7 6.95 36.83 -7.07
CA TYR A 7 7.52 35.97 -6.03
C TYR A 7 6.46 35.02 -5.43
N GLU A 8 5.19 35.42 -5.41
CA GLU A 8 4.08 34.57 -4.97
C GLU A 8 3.74 33.49 -6.00
N ASP A 9 3.80 33.81 -7.30
CA ASP A 9 3.59 32.87 -8.42
C ASP A 9 4.68 31.78 -8.44
N ASP A 10 5.95 32.19 -8.35
CA ASP A 10 7.09 31.26 -8.25
C ASP A 10 6.98 30.31 -7.04
N LEU A 11 6.47 30.79 -5.90
CA LEU A 11 6.27 29.96 -4.70
C LEU A 11 5.14 28.94 -4.89
N VAL A 12 4.08 29.29 -5.61
CA VAL A 12 2.96 28.39 -5.92
C VAL A 12 3.41 27.29 -6.89
N ASP A 13 4.22 27.65 -7.88
CA ASP A 13 4.78 26.68 -8.83
C ASP A 13 5.72 25.70 -8.13
N VAL A 14 6.64 26.19 -7.29
CA VAL A 14 7.54 25.33 -6.50
C VAL A 14 6.75 24.40 -5.56
N ALA A 15 5.69 24.89 -4.92
CA ALA A 15 4.83 24.06 -4.08
C ALA A 15 4.12 22.97 -4.89
N THR A 16 3.62 23.31 -6.08
CA THR A 16 2.94 22.38 -7.00
C THR A 16 3.90 21.30 -7.48
N GLU A 17 5.09 21.66 -7.98
CA GLU A 17 6.11 20.70 -8.43
C GLU A 17 6.54 19.75 -7.30
N THR A 18 6.70 20.29 -6.08
CA THR A 18 7.07 19.47 -4.92
C THR A 18 5.97 18.46 -4.60
N PHE A 19 4.70 18.90 -4.59
CA PHE A 19 3.56 18.02 -4.33
C PHE A 19 3.41 16.94 -5.41
N GLU A 20 3.58 17.29 -6.67
CA GLU A 20 3.51 16.32 -7.78
C GLU A 20 4.61 15.26 -7.65
N ARG A 21 5.84 15.67 -7.34
CA ARG A 21 6.94 14.72 -7.11
C ARG A 21 6.67 13.80 -5.92
N GLU A 22 6.19 14.33 -4.80
CA GLU A 22 5.85 13.52 -3.63
C GLU A 22 4.74 12.50 -3.95
N LYS A 23 3.75 12.92 -4.72
CA LYS A 23 2.68 12.03 -5.20
C LYS A 23 3.23 10.92 -6.09
N GLU A 24 4.12 11.23 -7.03
CA GLU A 24 4.77 10.22 -7.89
C GLU A 24 5.54 9.20 -7.07
N LEU A 25 6.35 9.66 -6.11
CA LEU A 25 7.09 8.78 -5.19
C LEU A 25 6.16 7.89 -4.36
N ALA A 26 5.03 8.43 -3.89
CA ALA A 26 4.04 7.65 -3.16
C ALA A 26 3.39 6.56 -4.04
N ILE A 27 3.09 6.88 -5.31
CA ILE A 27 2.56 5.91 -6.27
C ILE A 27 3.60 4.81 -6.53
N GLU A 28 4.85 5.18 -6.80
CA GLU A 28 5.93 4.22 -7.05
C GLU A 28 6.10 3.26 -5.86
N SER A 29 6.20 3.79 -4.64
CA SER A 29 6.33 3.01 -3.41
C SER A 29 5.17 2.04 -3.22
N ASN A 30 3.94 2.49 -3.49
CA ASN A 30 2.76 1.62 -3.43
C ASN A 30 2.81 0.48 -4.45
N VAL A 31 3.23 0.77 -5.69
CA VAL A 31 3.36 -0.23 -6.75
C VAL A 31 4.43 -1.26 -6.40
N GLN A 32 5.60 -0.82 -5.94
CA GLN A 32 6.67 -1.71 -5.49
C GLN A 32 6.20 -2.61 -4.32
N GLY A 33 5.45 -2.05 -3.36
CA GLY A 33 4.86 -2.80 -2.26
C GLY A 33 3.86 -3.86 -2.74
N MET A 34 3.02 -3.53 -3.71
CA MET A 34 2.09 -4.48 -4.32
C MET A 34 2.80 -5.60 -5.07
N LEU A 35 3.83 -5.28 -5.85
CA LEU A 35 4.62 -6.26 -6.58
C LEU A 35 5.24 -7.29 -5.64
N LYS A 36 5.83 -6.81 -4.53
CA LYS A 36 6.38 -7.69 -3.49
C LYS A 36 5.32 -8.63 -2.90
N MET A 37 4.12 -8.12 -2.61
CA MET A 37 3.03 -8.95 -2.09
C MET A 37 2.60 -10.04 -3.09
N VAL A 38 2.60 -9.72 -4.39
CA VAL A 38 2.31 -10.68 -5.47
C VAL A 38 3.40 -11.74 -5.54
N ASP A 39 4.67 -11.35 -5.52
CA ASP A 39 5.80 -12.30 -5.54
C ASP A 39 5.78 -13.26 -4.35
N GLU A 40 5.49 -12.74 -3.15
CA GLU A 40 5.32 -13.57 -1.96
C GLU A 40 4.12 -14.53 -2.10
N ALA A 41 3.03 -14.08 -2.72
CA ALA A 41 1.87 -14.94 -2.97
C ALA A 41 2.22 -16.08 -3.95
N LEU A 42 2.95 -15.78 -5.03
CA LEU A 42 3.45 -16.78 -5.97
C LEU A 42 4.41 -17.77 -5.29
N GLN A 43 5.26 -17.31 -4.37
CA GLN A 43 6.10 -18.21 -3.55
C GLN A 43 5.24 -19.15 -2.69
N ARG A 44 4.17 -18.64 -2.05
CA ARG A 44 3.25 -19.50 -1.28
C ARG A 44 2.54 -20.53 -2.15
N VAL A 45 2.21 -20.19 -3.40
CA VAL A 45 1.66 -21.16 -4.36
C VAL A 45 2.67 -22.27 -4.63
N ARG A 46 3.92 -21.93 -4.93
CA ARG A 46 4.99 -22.92 -5.15
C ARG A 46 5.25 -23.80 -3.93
N ASN A 47 5.14 -23.25 -2.74
CA ASN A 47 5.35 -23.97 -1.48
C ASN A 47 4.10 -24.75 -1.01
N GLY A 48 2.97 -24.67 -1.72
CA GLY A 48 1.72 -25.32 -1.33
C GLY A 48 1.02 -24.71 -0.11
N THR A 49 1.42 -23.51 0.32
CA THR A 49 0.85 -22.81 1.49
C THR A 49 -0.09 -21.66 1.11
N TYR A 50 -0.38 -21.50 -0.19
CA TYR A 50 -1.32 -20.50 -0.68
C TYR A 50 -2.72 -20.72 -0.10
N GLY A 51 -3.36 -19.61 0.27
CA GLY A 51 -4.67 -19.64 0.91
C GLY A 51 -4.65 -19.95 2.41
N ILE A 52 -3.48 -20.05 3.05
CA ILE A 52 -3.36 -20.16 4.51
C ILE A 52 -2.98 -18.78 5.09
N CYS A 53 -3.74 -18.35 6.11
CA CYS A 53 -3.51 -17.08 6.80
C CYS A 53 -2.22 -17.13 7.62
N VAL A 54 -1.28 -16.22 7.36
CA VAL A 54 0.00 -16.15 8.07
C VAL A 54 -0.19 -15.75 9.55
N GLY A 55 -1.26 -15.02 9.88
CA GLY A 55 -1.49 -14.57 11.26
C GLY A 55 -2.20 -15.57 12.17
N CYS A 56 -2.88 -16.59 11.64
CA CYS A 56 -3.60 -17.55 12.49
C CYS A 56 -3.57 -19.00 12.01
N GLY A 57 -2.93 -19.29 10.87
CA GLY A 57 -2.82 -20.63 10.29
C GLY A 57 -4.10 -21.20 9.69
N LYS A 58 -5.22 -20.46 9.71
CA LYS A 58 -6.50 -20.91 9.16
C LYS A 58 -6.60 -20.61 7.66
N ALA A 59 -7.43 -21.37 6.96
CA ALA A 59 -7.75 -21.10 5.55
C ALA A 59 -8.35 -19.69 5.36
N ILE A 60 -7.94 -19.03 4.28
CA ILE A 60 -8.47 -17.75 3.81
C ILE A 60 -9.68 -18.05 2.94
N ASP A 61 -10.75 -17.26 3.11
CA ASP A 61 -11.96 -17.36 2.32
C ASP A 61 -11.67 -17.27 0.81
N SER A 62 -12.25 -18.17 0.01
CA SER A 62 -12.02 -18.23 -1.43
C SER A 62 -12.55 -17.00 -2.17
N ASN A 63 -13.64 -16.37 -1.70
CA ASN A 63 -14.13 -15.11 -2.25
C ASN A 63 -13.10 -13.99 -2.04
N ARG A 64 -12.43 -13.99 -0.89
CA ARG A 64 -11.37 -13.01 -0.60
C ARG A 64 -10.16 -13.23 -1.48
N LEU A 65 -9.72 -14.47 -1.69
CA LEU A 65 -8.61 -14.78 -2.60
C LEU A 65 -8.95 -14.44 -4.06
N ARG A 66 -10.21 -14.57 -4.46
CA ARG A 66 -10.67 -14.13 -5.80
C ARG A 66 -10.63 -12.62 -5.96
N ALA A 67 -11.00 -11.87 -4.92
CA ALA A 67 -10.97 -10.41 -4.95
C ALA A 67 -9.55 -9.84 -4.80
N ILE A 68 -8.74 -10.42 -3.90
CA ILE A 68 -7.39 -9.96 -3.54
C ILE A 68 -6.46 -11.18 -3.45
N PRO A 69 -5.89 -11.66 -4.56
CA PRO A 69 -5.14 -12.92 -4.61
C PRO A 69 -3.81 -12.87 -3.84
N TYR A 70 -3.21 -11.69 -3.72
CA TYR A 70 -1.95 -11.52 -2.99
C TYR A 70 -2.12 -11.42 -1.46
N THR A 71 -3.35 -11.53 -0.94
CA THR A 71 -3.59 -11.36 0.50
C THR A 71 -2.90 -12.46 1.32
N ARG A 72 -2.26 -12.05 2.43
CA ARG A 72 -1.58 -12.95 3.38
C ARG A 72 -2.41 -13.23 4.66
N LEU A 73 -3.49 -12.47 4.87
CA LEU A 73 -4.31 -12.49 6.08
C LEU A 73 -5.78 -12.75 5.77
N CYS A 74 -6.45 -13.50 6.63
CA CYS A 74 -7.90 -13.57 6.66
C CYS A 74 -8.50 -12.25 7.21
N ILE A 75 -9.80 -12.03 6.97
CA ILE A 75 -10.51 -10.79 7.37
C ILE A 75 -10.29 -10.47 8.85
N LYS A 76 -10.51 -11.46 9.74
CA LYS A 76 -10.34 -11.28 11.19
C LYS A 76 -8.92 -10.87 11.58
N CYS A 77 -7.90 -11.40 10.90
CA CYS A 77 -6.51 -11.01 11.16
C CYS A 77 -6.22 -9.62 10.61
N LYS A 78 -6.78 -9.28 9.45
CA LYS A 78 -6.61 -7.96 8.84
C LYS A 78 -7.25 -6.85 9.68
N GLU A 79 -8.47 -7.08 10.18
CA GLU A 79 -9.15 -6.15 11.09
C GLU A 79 -8.36 -5.92 12.40
N ARG A 80 -7.70 -6.96 12.92
CA ARG A 80 -6.83 -6.80 14.10
C ARG A 80 -5.61 -5.96 13.77
N GLU A 81 -4.95 -6.24 12.64
CA GLU A 81 -3.79 -5.45 12.17
C GLU A 81 -4.16 -3.96 12.01
N GLU A 82 -5.32 -3.67 11.41
CA GLU A 82 -5.81 -2.29 11.23
C GLU A 82 -6.15 -1.61 12.56
N ARG A 83 -6.81 -2.31 13.49
CA ARG A 83 -7.06 -1.79 14.84
C ARG A 83 -5.75 -1.49 15.59
N HIS A 84 -4.75 -2.36 15.49
CA HIS A 84 -3.44 -2.12 16.09
C HIS A 84 -2.74 -0.93 15.46
N ARG A 85 -2.79 -0.79 14.12
CA ARG A 85 -2.19 0.35 13.42
C ARG A 85 -2.84 1.67 13.82
N ALA A 86 -4.17 1.70 13.93
CA ALA A 86 -4.92 2.88 14.36
C ALA A 86 -4.68 3.26 15.83
N ALA A 87 -4.32 2.30 16.69
CA ALA A 87 -4.02 2.55 18.10
C ALA A 87 -2.57 3.01 18.35
N VAL A 88 -1.70 2.94 17.35
CA VAL A 88 -0.26 3.28 17.44
C VAL A 88 0.07 4.58 16.68
N GLN A 89 -0.85 5.10 15.86
CA GLN A 89 -0.79 6.43 15.25
C GLN A 89 -1.43 7.47 16.17
#